data_AF-A0A3D0PUS9-F1
#
_entry.id   AF-A0A3D0PUS9-F1
#
_cell.length_a   1.000
_cell.length_b   1.000
_cell.length_c   1.000
_cell.angle_alpha   90.00
_cell.angle_beta   90.00
_cell.angle_gamma   90.00
#
_symmetry.space_group_name_H-M   'P 1'
#
loop_
_entity.id
_entity.type
_entity.pdbx_description
1 polymer ?
#
loop_
_entity_poly.entity_id
_entity_poly.type
_entity_poly.pdbx_seq_one_letter_code
_entity_poly.pdbx_strand_id
1 'polypeptide(L)'
;MLQINMADVMNVIGSLTPYLIAIGVLFVLALIITFAVNKKTVKDVATRKIVHSESWLVALVGIVVAVSMMLTGPLSTLLNNATITKYTLSDTTVSKANELAKDVQSEAVTLLKNDDSNLPLSGKKVNVFGWGSTNPVYGGTGSGSMSKQYKTVSLLDGMKQAGLKTNTELSKLYTDYRKDRPVSQIWSTDWTLPEVPAKQYSDKLVSDAKDFSDEAVVVLTRV
;
A
#
# COMPACT_ATOMS: atom_id res chain seq x y z
N MET A 1 -10.03 -2.97 -4.28
CA MET A 1 -10.31 -1.70 -3.56
C MET A 1 -9.03 -1.32 -2.84
N LEU A 2 -8.48 -0.14 -3.12
CA LEU A 2 -7.39 0.44 -2.32
C LEU A 2 -7.84 0.43 -0.85
N GLN A 3 -7.17 -0.35 0.00
CA GLN A 3 -7.43 -0.27 1.44
C GLN A 3 -7.07 1.14 1.88
N ILE A 4 -7.98 1.80 2.60
CA ILE A 4 -7.76 3.14 3.11
C ILE A 4 -6.59 3.07 4.09
N ASN A 5 -5.49 3.74 3.77
CA ASN A 5 -4.35 3.87 4.66
C ASN A 5 -4.70 4.86 5.78
N MET A 6 -4.71 4.40 7.03
CA MET A 6 -5.07 5.24 8.17
C MET A 6 -4.08 6.37 8.42
N ALA A 7 -2.82 6.22 8.03
CA ALA A 7 -1.85 7.31 8.09
C ALA A 7 -2.27 8.47 7.17
N ASP A 8 -2.73 8.15 5.95
CA ASP A 8 -3.17 9.16 4.99
C ASP A 8 -4.44 9.88 5.49
N VAL A 9 -5.38 9.16 6.11
CA VAL A 9 -6.57 9.77 6.72
C VAL A 9 -6.20 10.72 7.85
N MET A 10 -5.30 10.31 8.74
CA MET A 10 -4.85 11.16 9.83
C MET A 10 -4.12 12.41 9.33
N ASN A 11 -3.31 12.28 8.28
CA ASN A 11 -2.64 13.42 7.65
C ASN A 11 -3.63 14.40 7.03
N VAL A 12 -4.68 13.88 6.36
CA VAL A 12 -5.76 14.71 5.82
C VAL A 12 -6.45 15.45 6.95
N ILE A 13 -6.89 14.78 8.02
CA ILE A 13 -7.53 15.43 9.18
C ILE A 13 -6.60 16.49 9.78
N GLY A 14 -5.32 16.16 9.96
CA GLY A 14 -4.30 17.08 10.46
C GLY A 14 -4.23 18.37 9.65
N SER A 15 -4.27 18.27 8.32
CA SER A 15 -4.26 19.43 7.42
C SER A 15 -5.52 20.31 7.51
N LEU A 16 -6.65 19.77 8.00
CA LEU A 16 -7.90 20.51 8.17
C LEU A 16 -7.97 21.28 9.49
N THR A 17 -7.16 20.91 10.48
CA THR A 17 -7.15 21.46 11.84
C THR A 17 -7.24 22.99 11.92
N PRO A 18 -6.40 23.79 11.23
CA PRO A 18 -6.45 25.26 11.37
C PRO A 18 -7.80 25.86 10.93
N TYR A 19 -8.42 25.29 9.91
CA TYR A 19 -9.71 25.74 9.39
C TYR A 19 -10.86 25.35 10.33
N LEU A 20 -10.82 24.13 10.86
CA LEU A 20 -11.81 23.66 11.85
C LEU A 20 -11.74 24.50 13.13
N ILE A 21 -10.54 24.87 13.58
CA ILE A 21 -10.35 25.80 14.71
C ILE A 21 -10.95 27.17 14.38
N ALA A 22 -10.68 27.73 13.20
CA ALA A 22 -11.24 29.02 12.80
C ALA A 22 -12.77 29.02 12.80
N ILE A 23 -13.39 27.97 12.25
CA ILE A 23 -14.84 27.76 12.27
C ILE A 23 -15.36 27.70 13.72
N GLY A 24 -14.71 26.90 14.57
CA GLY A 24 -15.08 26.77 15.98
C GLY A 24 -14.99 28.09 16.75
N VAL A 25 -13.91 28.86 16.55
CA VAL A 25 -13.72 30.18 17.19
C VAL A 25 -14.79 31.17 16.75
N LEU A 26 -15.08 31.28 15.45
CA LEU A 26 -16.12 32.18 14.94
C LEU A 26 -17.49 31.83 15.51
N PHE A 27 -17.80 30.54 15.59
CA PHE A 27 -19.06 30.06 16.15
C PHE A 27 -19.18 30.36 17.65
N VAL A 28 -18.12 30.09 18.42
CA VAL A 28 -18.08 30.38 19.87
C VAL A 28 -18.18 31.89 20.13
N LEU A 29 -17.50 32.72 19.34
CA LEU A 29 -17.60 34.18 19.46
C LEU A 29 -19.03 34.67 19.19
N ALA A 30 -19.70 34.16 18.17
CA ALA A 30 -21.11 34.49 17.90
C ALA A 30 -22.02 34.10 19.07
N LEU A 31 -21.79 32.94 19.68
CA LEU A 31 -22.51 32.51 20.89
C LEU A 31 -22.24 33.43 22.07
N ILE A 32 -20.97 33.75 22.35
CA ILE A 32 -20.58 34.65 23.44
C ILE A 32 -21.26 36.00 23.26
N ILE A 33 -21.24 36.59 22.06
CA ILE A 33 -21.90 37.87 21.78
C ILE A 33 -23.42 37.74 21.97
N THR A 34 -24.03 36.64 21.52
CA THR A 34 -25.46 36.38 21.70
C THR A 34 -25.85 36.35 23.18
N PHE A 35 -25.06 35.68 24.03
CA PHE A 35 -25.32 35.60 25.48
C PHE A 35 -24.97 36.91 26.22
N ALA A 36 -23.89 37.58 25.83
CA ALA A 36 -23.46 38.84 26.42
C ALA A 36 -24.45 39.98 26.11
N VAL A 37 -25.05 39.99 24.93
CA VAL A 37 -26.04 40.98 24.49
C VAL A 37 -27.44 40.43 24.73
N ASN A 38 -27.89 40.51 25.99
CA ASN A 38 -29.17 39.98 26.42
C ASN A 38 -30.09 41.09 26.99
N LYS A 39 -31.30 40.71 27.43
CA LYS A 39 -32.28 41.67 27.98
C LYS A 39 -31.79 42.43 29.22
N LYS A 40 -30.79 41.90 29.96
CA LYS A 40 -30.23 42.53 31.17
C LYS A 40 -29.14 43.55 30.83
N THR A 41 -28.31 43.29 29.82
CA THR A 41 -27.20 44.16 29.41
C THR A 41 -27.61 45.23 28.40
N VAL A 42 -28.46 44.89 27.43
CA VAL A 42 -28.95 45.83 26.40
C VAL A 42 -30.47 45.86 26.44
N LYS A 43 -31.02 46.95 26.98
CA LYS A 43 -32.47 47.13 27.13
C LYS A 43 -33.16 47.37 25.79
N ASP A 44 -32.52 48.12 24.89
CA ASP A 44 -33.06 48.40 23.57
C ASP A 44 -33.20 47.13 22.73
N VAL A 45 -34.40 46.93 22.17
CA VAL A 45 -34.75 45.73 21.43
C VAL A 45 -34.16 45.75 20.04
N ALA A 46 -34.13 46.91 19.39
CA ALA A 46 -33.62 47.07 18.03
C ALA A 46 -32.10 46.81 17.98
N THR A 47 -31.35 47.43 18.87
CA THR A 47 -29.90 47.26 19.03
C THR A 47 -29.54 45.80 19.26
N ARG A 48 -30.26 45.11 20.17
CA ARG A 48 -30.01 43.69 20.43
C ARG A 48 -30.22 42.81 19.19
N LYS A 49 -31.32 43.03 18.45
CA LYS A 49 -31.61 42.28 17.22
C LYS A 49 -30.55 42.50 16.14
N ILE A 50 -30.12 43.76 15.96
CA ILE A 50 -29.07 44.10 14.99
C ILE A 50 -27.75 43.43 15.37
N VAL A 51 -27.32 43.55 16.63
CA VAL A 51 -26.06 42.95 17.08
C VAL A 51 -26.05 41.43 16.93
N HIS A 52 -27.17 40.75 17.25
CA HIS A 52 -27.29 39.31 17.01
C HIS A 52 -27.21 38.97 15.53
N SER A 53 -27.96 39.68 14.68
CA SER A 53 -27.96 39.46 13.23
C SER A 53 -26.57 39.64 12.61
N GLU A 54 -25.90 40.75 12.91
CA GLU A 54 -24.56 41.05 12.39
C GLU A 54 -23.52 40.04 12.89
N SER A 55 -23.57 39.64 14.16
CA SER A 55 -22.62 38.67 14.72
C SER A 55 -22.72 37.31 14.04
N TRP A 56 -23.95 36.83 13.81
CA TRP A 56 -24.18 35.59 13.10
C TRP A 56 -23.87 35.68 11.61
N LEU A 57 -24.09 36.84 10.99
CA LEU A 57 -23.71 37.10 9.60
C LEU A 57 -22.17 37.05 9.43
N VAL A 58 -21.43 37.70 10.31
CA VAL A 58 -19.95 37.68 10.29
C VAL A 58 -19.43 36.26 10.52
N ALA A 59 -20.00 35.53 11.47
CA ALA A 59 -19.64 34.13 11.70
C ALA A 59 -19.92 33.26 10.46
N LEU A 60 -21.09 33.43 9.81
CA LEU A 60 -21.44 32.71 8.59
C LEU A 60 -20.43 32.99 7.46
N VAL A 61 -20.12 34.26 7.20
CA VAL A 61 -19.17 34.65 6.16
C VAL A 61 -17.79 34.05 6.43
N GLY A 62 -17.30 34.14 7.68
CA GLY A 62 -16.02 33.57 8.05
C GLY A 62 -15.98 32.04 7.94
N ILE A 63 -17.07 31.35 8.29
CA ILE A 63 -17.20 29.90 8.10
C ILE A 63 -17.17 29.54 6.62
N VAL A 64 -17.92 30.26 5.77
CA VAL A 64 -17.91 30.03 4.32
C VAL A 64 -16.50 30.20 3.76
N VAL A 65 -15.77 31.26 4.14
CA VAL A 65 -14.38 31.47 3.72
C VAL A 65 -13.48 30.32 4.18
N ALA A 66 -13.57 29.90 5.44
CA ALA A 66 -12.77 28.79 5.96
C ALA A 66 -13.05 27.49 5.20
N VAL A 67 -14.32 27.17 4.94
CA VAL A 67 -14.71 25.99 4.17
C VAL A 67 -14.23 26.09 2.72
N SER A 68 -14.36 27.24 2.07
CA SER A 68 -13.83 27.45 0.71
C SER A 68 -12.33 27.22 0.65
N MET A 69 -11.57 27.72 1.63
CA MET A 69 -10.12 27.50 1.70
C MET A 69 -9.76 26.04 2.00
N MET A 70 -10.56 25.31 2.78
CA MET A 70 -10.38 23.86 2.97
C MET A 70 -10.54 23.11 1.65
N LEU A 71 -11.60 23.44 0.90
CA LEU A 71 -11.95 22.77 -0.36
C LEU A 71 -10.92 23.05 -1.47
N THR A 72 -10.41 24.28 -1.58
CA THR A 72 -9.41 24.66 -2.60
C THR A 72 -7.97 24.39 -2.17
N GLY A 73 -7.70 24.24 -0.89
CA GLY A 73 -6.38 23.89 -0.36
C GLY A 73 -6.23 22.39 -0.14
N PRO A 74 -6.22 21.91 1.12
CA PRO A 74 -5.88 20.53 1.46
C PRO A 74 -6.82 19.48 0.84
N LEU A 75 -8.08 19.79 0.60
CA LEU A 75 -9.04 18.84 0.01
C LEU A 75 -9.08 18.87 -1.52
N SER A 76 -8.39 19.80 -2.18
CA SER A 76 -8.51 20.01 -3.63
C SER A 76 -8.17 18.74 -4.43
N THR A 77 -7.07 18.07 -4.09
CA THR A 77 -6.66 16.83 -4.74
C THR A 77 -7.65 15.69 -4.49
N LEU A 78 -8.18 15.58 -3.27
CA LEU A 78 -9.17 14.55 -2.93
C LEU A 78 -10.48 14.77 -3.66
N LEU A 79 -10.94 16.02 -3.72
CA LEU A 79 -12.14 16.41 -4.45
C LEU A 79 -11.96 16.12 -5.94
N ASN A 80 -10.84 16.57 -6.54
CA ASN A 80 -10.52 16.28 -7.92
C ASN A 80 -10.50 14.77 -8.20
N ASN A 81 -9.85 13.97 -7.35
CA ASN A 81 -9.83 12.51 -7.51
C ASN A 81 -11.21 11.85 -7.38
N ALA A 82 -12.12 12.45 -6.60
CA ALA A 82 -13.48 11.95 -6.41
C ALA A 82 -14.42 12.35 -7.56
N THR A 83 -14.23 13.54 -8.13
CA THR A 83 -15.15 14.12 -9.14
C THR A 83 -14.67 13.97 -10.58
N ILE A 84 -13.37 13.72 -10.81
CA ILE A 84 -12.85 13.54 -12.16
C ILE A 84 -13.38 12.27 -12.79
N THR A 85 -13.72 12.35 -14.08
CA THR A 85 -14.03 11.16 -14.88
C THR A 85 -12.83 10.22 -14.87
N LYS A 86 -13.04 9.02 -14.33
CA LYS A 86 -12.01 7.98 -14.28
C LYS A 86 -11.99 7.26 -15.62
N TYR A 87 -10.90 7.40 -16.34
CA TYR A 87 -10.65 6.59 -17.53
C TYR A 87 -10.03 5.27 -17.11
N THR A 88 -10.61 4.17 -17.59
CA THR A 88 -10.06 2.83 -17.40
C THR A 88 -9.48 2.34 -18.71
N LEU A 89 -8.36 1.61 -18.64
CA LEU A 89 -7.87 0.88 -19.80
C LEU A 89 -8.87 -0.20 -20.18
N SER A 90 -8.98 -0.50 -21.47
CA SER A 90 -9.75 -1.66 -21.93
C SER A 90 -9.04 -2.95 -21.54
N ASP A 91 -9.80 -4.03 -21.36
CA ASP A 91 -9.26 -5.35 -21.03
C ASP A 91 -8.24 -5.82 -22.08
N THR A 92 -8.46 -5.49 -23.35
CA THR A 92 -7.52 -5.77 -24.44
C THR A 92 -6.17 -5.09 -24.23
N THR A 93 -6.17 -3.81 -23.84
CA THR A 93 -4.91 -3.08 -23.57
C THR A 93 -4.20 -3.65 -22.35
N VAL A 94 -4.95 -3.98 -21.29
CA VAL A 94 -4.38 -4.61 -20.08
C VAL A 94 -3.77 -5.97 -20.40
N SER A 95 -4.44 -6.81 -21.20
CA SER A 95 -3.93 -8.12 -21.61
C SER A 95 -2.63 -8.01 -22.40
N LYS A 96 -2.59 -7.12 -23.41
CA LYS A 96 -1.38 -6.89 -24.21
C LYS A 96 -0.22 -6.36 -23.37
N ALA A 97 -0.49 -5.46 -22.43
CA ALA A 97 0.53 -4.96 -21.51
C ALA A 97 1.09 -6.07 -20.61
N ASN A 98 0.25 -6.99 -20.13
CA ASN A 98 0.67 -8.13 -19.32
C ASN A 98 1.50 -9.15 -20.12
N GLU A 99 1.19 -9.38 -21.40
CA GLU A 99 2.02 -10.20 -22.29
C GLU A 99 3.38 -9.55 -22.53
N LEU A 100 3.39 -8.28 -22.91
CA LEU A 100 4.62 -7.52 -23.12
C LEU A 100 5.51 -7.51 -21.85
N ALA A 101 4.92 -7.37 -20.66
CA ALA A 101 5.68 -7.40 -19.42
C ALA A 101 6.41 -8.75 -19.20
N LYS A 102 5.81 -9.87 -19.63
CA LYS A 102 6.47 -11.19 -19.57
C LYS A 102 7.63 -11.28 -20.56
N ASP A 103 7.45 -10.75 -21.77
CA ASP A 103 8.49 -10.75 -22.80
C ASP A 103 9.69 -9.92 -22.33
N VAL A 104 9.45 -8.70 -21.84
CA VAL A 104 10.47 -7.82 -21.25
C VAL A 104 11.18 -8.50 -20.09
N GLN A 105 10.46 -9.18 -19.19
CA GLN A 105 11.09 -9.92 -18.09
C GLN A 105 11.98 -11.05 -18.64
N SER A 106 11.51 -11.80 -19.64
CA SER A 106 12.25 -12.92 -20.22
C SER A 106 13.57 -12.49 -20.88
N GLU A 107 13.59 -11.29 -21.47
CA GLU A 107 14.78 -10.69 -22.07
C GLU A 107 15.71 -10.03 -21.04
N ALA A 108 15.19 -9.64 -19.87
CA ALA A 108 15.97 -8.94 -18.85
C ALA A 108 16.79 -9.87 -17.94
N VAL A 109 16.45 -11.16 -17.87
CA VAL A 109 17.18 -12.12 -17.01
C VAL A 109 18.61 -12.31 -17.53
N THR A 110 19.59 -11.92 -16.72
CA THR A 110 21.01 -12.03 -17.07
C THR A 110 21.61 -13.32 -16.50
N LEU A 111 22.01 -14.24 -17.38
CA LEU A 111 22.73 -15.45 -17.01
C LEU A 111 24.22 -15.12 -16.82
N LEU A 112 24.71 -15.26 -15.59
CA LEU A 112 26.11 -14.95 -15.26
C LEU A 112 27.05 -16.15 -15.44
N LYS A 113 26.55 -17.37 -15.22
CA LYS A 113 27.32 -18.61 -15.30
C LYS A 113 26.41 -19.79 -15.64
N ASN A 114 26.87 -20.69 -16.50
CA ASN A 114 26.19 -21.95 -16.79
C ASN A 114 27.24 -23.01 -17.17
N ASP A 115 27.68 -23.78 -16.18
CA ASP A 115 28.59 -24.90 -16.39
C ASP A 115 27.79 -26.18 -16.64
N ASP A 116 28.41 -27.15 -17.30
CA ASP A 116 27.88 -28.52 -17.48
C ASP A 116 26.49 -28.60 -18.12
N SER A 117 26.07 -27.55 -18.85
CA SER A 117 24.73 -27.43 -19.41
C SER A 117 23.63 -27.61 -18.36
N ASN A 118 23.86 -27.11 -17.13
CA ASN A 118 22.94 -27.31 -16.01
C ASN A 118 21.57 -26.65 -16.25
N LEU A 119 21.56 -25.51 -16.96
CA LEU A 119 20.37 -24.88 -17.52
C LEU A 119 20.25 -25.13 -19.03
N PRO A 120 19.02 -25.33 -19.57
CA PRO A 120 17.71 -25.20 -18.90
C PRO A 120 17.30 -26.43 -18.05
N LEU A 121 16.38 -26.23 -17.09
CA LEU A 121 15.89 -27.26 -16.14
C LEU A 121 14.85 -28.25 -16.72
N SER A 122 14.71 -28.35 -18.04
CA SER A 122 13.58 -29.03 -18.70
C SER A 122 13.37 -30.47 -18.24
N GLY A 123 12.13 -30.78 -17.80
CA GLY A 123 11.72 -32.14 -17.41
C GLY A 123 12.25 -32.62 -16.06
N LYS A 124 13.00 -31.78 -15.32
CA LYS A 124 13.64 -32.16 -14.06
C LYS A 124 12.69 -31.97 -12.87
N LYS A 125 12.86 -32.83 -11.86
CA LYS A 125 12.45 -32.52 -10.49
C LYS A 125 13.45 -31.53 -9.91
N VAL A 126 13.03 -30.58 -9.08
CA VAL A 126 13.94 -29.54 -8.56
C VAL A 126 13.68 -29.29 -7.08
N ASN A 127 14.75 -29.27 -6.27
CA ASN A 127 14.72 -28.77 -4.92
C ASN A 127 14.90 -27.25 -4.93
N VAL A 128 13.90 -26.50 -4.47
CA VAL A 128 13.97 -25.03 -4.45
C VAL A 128 14.21 -24.59 -3.01
N PHE A 129 15.37 -23.99 -2.78
CA PHE A 129 15.78 -23.44 -1.50
C PHE A 129 15.63 -21.92 -1.49
N GLY A 130 15.46 -21.36 -0.29
CA GLY A 130 15.25 -19.93 -0.06
C GLY A 130 13.76 -19.58 0.04
N TRP A 131 13.37 -18.95 1.14
CA TRP A 131 12.00 -18.56 1.42
C TRP A 131 11.42 -17.62 0.34
N GLY A 132 12.28 -16.78 -0.27
CA GLY A 132 11.93 -15.87 -1.36
C GLY A 132 11.29 -16.57 -2.58
N SER A 133 11.47 -17.88 -2.74
CA SER A 133 10.79 -18.67 -3.77
C SER A 133 9.25 -18.69 -3.61
N THR A 134 8.76 -18.63 -2.37
CA THR A 134 7.33 -18.63 -2.04
C THR A 134 6.71 -17.24 -2.15
N ASN A 135 7.52 -16.19 -1.95
CA ASN A 135 7.07 -14.81 -1.90
C ASN A 135 8.17 -13.88 -2.45
N PRO A 136 8.38 -13.83 -3.78
CA PRO A 136 9.47 -13.06 -4.38
C PRO A 136 9.27 -11.54 -4.23
N VAL A 137 10.32 -10.78 -4.54
CA VAL A 137 10.24 -9.31 -4.62
C VAL A 137 9.82 -8.93 -6.02
N TYR A 138 8.61 -8.40 -6.15
CA TYR A 138 8.03 -8.05 -7.44
C TYR A 138 8.35 -6.62 -7.89
N GLY A 139 8.92 -5.81 -7.00
CA GLY A 139 9.28 -4.41 -7.28
C GLY A 139 9.88 -3.74 -6.04
N GLY A 140 10.34 -2.51 -6.22
CA GLY A 140 10.87 -1.69 -5.13
C GLY A 140 9.79 -1.17 -4.18
N THR A 141 10.19 -0.31 -3.24
CA THR A 141 9.27 0.35 -2.31
C THR A 141 8.81 1.72 -2.83
N GLY A 142 7.87 2.35 -2.13
CA GLY A 142 7.43 3.71 -2.46
C GLY A 142 6.46 3.78 -3.64
N SER A 143 6.55 4.85 -4.43
CA SER A 143 5.63 5.14 -5.54
C SER A 143 5.65 4.09 -6.66
N GLY A 144 6.76 3.36 -6.80
CA GLY A 144 6.91 2.25 -7.75
C GLY A 144 6.55 0.87 -7.18
N SER A 145 6.02 0.80 -5.96
CA SER A 145 5.70 -0.49 -5.34
C SER A 145 4.51 -1.17 -6.00
N MET A 146 4.54 -2.50 -6.03
CA MET A 146 3.44 -3.28 -6.58
C MET A 146 2.22 -3.26 -5.67
N SER A 147 1.05 -3.09 -6.28
CA SER A 147 -0.23 -3.12 -5.60
C SER A 147 -0.68 -4.55 -5.32
N LYS A 148 -1.06 -4.84 -4.06
CA LYS A 148 -1.66 -6.11 -3.64
C LYS A 148 -3.01 -6.42 -4.32
N GLN A 149 -3.55 -5.47 -5.09
CA GLN A 149 -4.82 -5.65 -5.81
C GLN A 149 -4.68 -6.52 -7.06
N TYR A 150 -3.46 -6.66 -7.59
CA TYR A 150 -3.19 -7.48 -8.75
C TYR A 150 -2.69 -8.85 -8.31
N LYS A 151 -3.11 -9.89 -9.02
CA LYS A 151 -2.62 -11.24 -8.78
C LYS A 151 -1.13 -11.30 -9.11
N THR A 152 -0.37 -11.91 -8.23
CA THR A 152 1.06 -12.16 -8.41
C THR A 152 1.30 -13.66 -8.59
N VAL A 153 2.44 -14.01 -9.19
CA VAL A 153 2.86 -15.40 -9.41
C VAL A 153 4.18 -15.59 -8.66
N SER A 154 4.20 -16.49 -7.67
CA SER A 154 5.46 -16.82 -6.99
C SER A 154 6.43 -17.56 -7.92
N LEU A 155 7.70 -17.69 -7.54
CA LEU A 155 8.65 -18.47 -8.35
C LEU A 155 8.21 -19.94 -8.43
N LEU A 156 7.74 -20.51 -7.32
CA LEU A 156 7.22 -21.89 -7.28
C LEU A 156 6.00 -22.06 -8.18
N ASP A 157 5.08 -21.10 -8.19
CA ASP A 157 3.92 -21.12 -9.10
C ASP A 157 4.35 -21.03 -10.56
N GLY A 158 5.33 -20.18 -10.88
CA GLY A 158 5.89 -20.04 -12.23
C GLY A 158 6.57 -21.32 -12.70
N MET A 159 7.37 -21.95 -11.84
CA MET A 159 8.00 -23.25 -12.13
C MET A 159 6.96 -24.35 -12.39
N LYS A 160 5.89 -24.40 -11.58
CA LYS A 160 4.78 -25.33 -11.79
C LYS A 160 4.05 -25.07 -13.11
N GLN A 161 3.80 -23.81 -13.47
CA GLN A 161 3.20 -23.43 -14.76
C GLN A 161 4.08 -23.83 -15.94
N ALA A 162 5.41 -23.79 -15.78
CA ALA A 162 6.38 -24.28 -16.75
C ALA A 162 6.52 -25.82 -16.80
N GLY A 163 5.76 -26.56 -15.99
CA GLY A 163 5.77 -28.03 -15.96
C GLY A 163 6.86 -28.67 -15.09
N LEU A 164 7.58 -27.88 -14.29
CA LEU A 164 8.57 -28.40 -13.35
C LEU A 164 7.90 -28.99 -12.10
N LYS A 165 8.50 -30.06 -11.56
CA LYS A 165 8.05 -30.69 -10.31
C LYS A 165 8.97 -30.26 -9.17
N THR A 166 8.46 -29.50 -8.21
CA THR A 166 9.24 -29.04 -7.05
C THR A 166 9.02 -29.90 -5.80
N ASN A 167 10.00 -29.91 -4.90
CA ASN A 167 9.89 -30.57 -3.61
C ASN A 167 8.88 -29.83 -2.71
N THR A 168 7.76 -30.48 -2.40
CA THR A 168 6.68 -29.90 -1.59
C THR A 168 7.04 -29.78 -0.12
N GLU A 169 7.95 -30.61 0.41
CA GLU A 169 8.39 -30.51 1.81
C GLU A 169 9.20 -29.25 2.06
N LEU A 170 10.12 -28.90 1.13
CA LEU A 170 10.83 -27.63 1.15
C LEU A 170 9.86 -26.44 1.03
N SER A 171 8.90 -26.53 0.11
CA SER A 171 7.88 -25.48 -0.06
C SER A 171 7.03 -25.30 1.22
N LYS A 172 6.73 -26.40 1.92
CA LYS A 172 5.98 -26.38 3.18
C LYS A 172 6.81 -25.77 4.31
N LEU A 173 8.09 -26.11 4.43
CA LEU A 173 9.00 -25.51 5.42
C LEU A 173 8.96 -23.98 5.36
N TYR A 174 9.06 -23.40 4.17
CA TYR A 174 9.04 -21.95 3.99
C TYR A 174 7.66 -21.33 4.30
N THR A 175 6.57 -21.94 3.84
CA THR A 175 5.22 -21.41 4.08
C THR A 175 4.75 -21.57 5.52
N ASP A 176 5.23 -22.59 6.24
CA ASP A 176 5.05 -22.75 7.68
C ASP A 176 5.88 -21.75 8.48
N TYR A 177 7.13 -21.50 8.07
CA TYR A 177 8.04 -20.57 8.73
C TYR A 177 7.48 -19.14 8.72
N ARG A 178 7.06 -18.65 7.54
CA ARG A 178 6.41 -17.35 7.42
C ARG A 178 5.55 -17.27 6.16
N LYS A 179 4.35 -16.70 6.28
CA LYS A 179 3.41 -16.53 5.15
C LYS A 179 3.53 -15.18 4.46
N ASP A 180 3.88 -14.15 5.23
CA ASP A 180 3.94 -12.76 4.78
C ASP A 180 5.39 -12.27 4.68
N ARG A 181 5.61 -11.30 3.78
CA ARG A 181 6.89 -10.59 3.67
C ARG A 181 6.97 -9.50 4.75
N PRO A 182 8.07 -9.42 5.51
CA PRO A 182 8.39 -8.26 6.35
C PRO A 182 8.10 -6.94 5.65
N VAL A 183 7.52 -5.99 6.39
CA VAL A 183 7.19 -4.67 5.84
C VAL A 183 8.47 -3.95 5.43
N SER A 184 8.56 -3.52 4.17
CA SER A 184 9.62 -2.62 3.69
C SER A 184 8.97 -1.45 2.96
N GLN A 185 8.96 -0.29 3.60
CA GLN A 185 8.38 0.97 3.14
C GLN A 185 9.35 2.12 3.41
N ILE A 186 9.18 3.24 2.72
CA ILE A 186 10.04 4.44 2.85
C ILE A 186 10.20 4.89 4.31
N TRP A 187 9.12 4.78 5.10
CA TRP A 187 9.08 5.27 6.49
C TRP A 187 9.03 4.16 7.54
N SER A 188 9.11 2.88 7.13
CA SER A 188 9.04 1.73 8.05
C SER A 188 9.69 0.50 7.43
N THR A 189 10.66 -0.09 8.11
CA THR A 189 11.34 -1.31 7.66
C THR A 189 11.42 -2.33 8.80
N ASP A 190 10.85 -3.51 8.56
CA ASP A 190 11.03 -4.71 9.38
C ASP A 190 12.31 -5.42 8.91
N TRP A 191 13.33 -5.38 9.78
CA TRP A 191 14.64 -5.99 9.54
C TRP A 191 14.69 -7.50 9.78
N THR A 192 13.55 -8.12 10.11
CA THR A 192 13.47 -9.57 10.26
C THR A 192 13.81 -10.24 8.94
N LEU A 193 14.89 -11.01 8.91
CA LEU A 193 15.23 -11.86 7.76
C LEU A 193 14.17 -12.95 7.62
N PRO A 194 13.37 -12.98 6.55
CA PRO A 194 12.36 -14.01 6.36
C PRO A 194 13.03 -15.22 5.71
N GLU A 195 14.05 -15.79 6.34
CA GLU A 195 14.73 -16.99 5.86
C GLU A 195 14.85 -18.00 7.00
N VAL A 196 14.68 -19.28 6.65
CA VAL A 196 14.74 -20.37 7.62
C VAL A 196 16.18 -20.45 8.15
N PRO A 197 16.41 -20.38 9.48
CA PRO A 197 17.75 -20.53 10.04
C PRO A 197 18.36 -21.88 9.66
N ALA A 198 19.67 -21.91 9.39
CA ALA A 198 20.38 -23.13 8.99
C ALA A 198 20.12 -24.33 9.94
N LYS A 199 19.97 -24.06 11.26
CA LYS A 199 19.68 -25.09 12.28
C LYS A 199 18.31 -25.76 12.14
N GLN A 200 17.38 -25.18 11.38
CA GLN A 200 16.05 -25.74 11.14
C GLN A 200 15.98 -26.65 9.90
N TYR A 201 17.06 -26.72 9.12
CA TYR A 201 17.22 -27.75 8.09
C TYR A 201 17.69 -29.04 8.77
N SER A 202 16.75 -29.96 9.04
CA SER A 202 17.09 -31.24 9.65
C SER A 202 17.86 -32.13 8.67
N ASP A 203 18.69 -33.03 9.20
CA ASP A 203 19.41 -34.02 8.38
C ASP A 203 18.44 -34.85 7.53
N LYS A 204 17.27 -35.16 8.09
CA LYS A 204 16.19 -35.84 7.36
C LYS A 204 15.70 -35.02 6.16
N LEU A 205 15.38 -33.74 6.35
CA LEU A 205 14.92 -32.87 5.27
C LEU A 205 15.96 -32.79 4.14
N VAL A 206 17.24 -32.69 4.50
CA VAL A 206 18.34 -32.64 3.53
C VAL A 206 18.49 -33.99 2.79
N SER A 207 18.35 -35.11 3.50
CA SER A 207 18.34 -36.44 2.89
C SER A 207 17.17 -36.62 1.93
N ASP A 208 15.96 -36.29 2.37
CA ASP A 208 14.74 -36.40 1.57
C ASP A 208 14.81 -35.50 0.32
N ALA A 209 15.44 -34.31 0.44
CA ALA A 209 15.70 -33.44 -0.71
C ALA A 209 16.63 -34.10 -1.72
N LYS A 210 17.74 -34.73 -1.29
CA LYS A 210 18.63 -35.46 -2.19
C LYS A 210 17.92 -36.61 -2.90
N ASP A 211 17.11 -37.38 -2.16
CA ASP A 211 16.33 -38.49 -2.73
C ASP A 211 15.27 -37.98 -3.75
N PHE A 212 14.79 -36.75 -3.58
CA PHE A 212 13.83 -36.14 -4.49
C PHE A 212 14.44 -35.71 -5.83
N SER A 213 15.62 -35.10 -5.81
CA SER A 213 16.33 -34.63 -7.01
C SER A 213 17.79 -34.26 -6.76
N ASP A 214 18.64 -34.52 -7.74
CA ASP A 214 20.03 -34.02 -7.82
C ASP A 214 20.11 -32.53 -8.20
N GLU A 215 18.99 -31.92 -8.58
CA GLU A 215 18.92 -30.52 -8.99
C GLU A 215 18.44 -29.61 -7.87
N ALA A 216 19.17 -28.53 -7.64
CA ALA A 216 18.82 -27.50 -6.67
C ALA A 216 18.83 -26.10 -7.28
N VAL A 217 17.80 -25.32 -6.95
CA VAL A 217 17.75 -23.87 -7.21
C VAL A 217 17.75 -23.15 -5.86
N VAL A 218 18.70 -22.25 -5.65
CA VAL A 218 18.77 -21.43 -4.44
C VAL A 218 18.34 -20.01 -4.78
N VAL A 219 17.31 -19.52 -4.10
CA VAL A 219 16.72 -18.20 -4.35
C VAL A 219 17.19 -17.23 -3.28
N LEU A 220 18.00 -16.25 -3.70
CA LEU A 220 18.37 -15.11 -2.87
C LEU A 220 17.48 -13.92 -3.25
N THR A 221 17.01 -13.17 -2.26
CA THR A 221 16.05 -12.09 -2.50
C THR A 221 16.37 -10.87 -1.65
N ARG A 222 16.25 -9.68 -2.25
CA ARG A 222 16.48 -8.39 -1.60
C ARG A 222 15.45 -7.36 -2.08
N VAL A 223 15.04 -6.47 -1.17
CA VAL A 223 14.27 -5.24 -1.45
C VAL A 223 15.22 -4.05 -1.40
#